data_AF-A0A920A2B7-F1
#
_entry.id   AF-A0A920A2B7-F1
#
_cell.length_a   1.000
_cell.length_b   1.000
_cell.length_c   1.000
_cell.angle_alpha   90.00
_cell.angle_beta   90.00
_cell.angle_gamma   90.00
#
_symmetry.space_group_name_H-M   'P 1'
#
loop_
_entity.id
_entity.type
_entity.pdbx_description
1 polymer ?
#
loop_
_entity_poly.entity_id
_entity_poly.type
_entity_poly.pdbx_seq_one_letter_code
_entity_poly.pdbx_strand_id
1 'polypeptide(L)'
;MDSEHVLRLKMEGLFWLGAVLRAEKFSQLRTRYSMNKLETLKSSKDFQRAKSGLFFRSKSFLLQAYEDKSCNKVKVGYTVSKQNGNAVVRNKIKRRLRVIAKNIIGEYGIKNWNYVIIGKKNSLIEDFKNLEFEMNTAIKKIHS
;
A
#
# COMPACT_ATOMS: atom_id res chain seq x y z
N MET A 1 -47.65 -13.04 -8.25
CA MET A 1 -46.59 -14.01 -7.90
C MET A 1 -45.38 -13.63 -8.72
N ASP A 2 -44.43 -13.02 -8.04
CA ASP A 2 -43.89 -11.74 -8.49
C ASP A 2 -42.61 -11.84 -9.31
N SER A 3 -42.55 -11.01 -10.35
CA SER A 3 -41.38 -10.76 -11.20
C SER A 3 -40.15 -10.32 -10.39
N GLU A 4 -40.34 -9.82 -9.17
CA GLU A 4 -39.27 -9.49 -8.23
C GLU A 4 -38.64 -10.72 -7.56
N HIS A 5 -39.38 -11.83 -7.44
CA HIS A 5 -38.88 -13.07 -6.83
C HIS A 5 -37.94 -13.86 -7.77
N VAL A 6 -38.15 -13.77 -9.08
CA VAL A 6 -37.30 -14.39 -10.12
C VAL A 6 -36.00 -13.60 -10.33
N LEU A 7 -36.03 -12.27 -10.16
CA LEU A 7 -34.84 -11.41 -10.24
C LEU A 7 -33.93 -11.56 -9.01
N ARG A 8 -34.50 -11.83 -7.83
CA ARG A 8 -33.74 -12.11 -6.60
C ARG A 8 -32.93 -13.41 -6.69
N LEU A 9 -33.52 -14.46 -7.28
CA LEU A 9 -32.86 -15.74 -7.48
C LEU A 9 -31.83 -15.74 -8.62
N LYS A 10 -31.96 -14.86 -9.63
CA LYS A 10 -30.91 -14.64 -10.65
C LYS A 10 -29.72 -13.84 -10.12
N MET A 11 -29.93 -12.91 -9.19
CA MET A 11 -28.87 -12.09 -8.60
C MET A 11 -28.05 -12.83 -7.53
N GLU A 12 -28.67 -13.75 -6.78
CA GLU A 12 -27.97 -14.55 -5.76
C GLU A 12 -27.09 -15.66 -6.36
N GLY A 13 -27.45 -16.21 -7.52
CA GLY A 13 -26.63 -17.20 -8.24
C GLY A 13 -25.37 -16.62 -8.91
N LEU A 14 -25.44 -15.39 -9.41
CA LEU A 14 -24.30 -14.71 -10.04
C LEU A 14 -23.27 -14.20 -9.01
N PHE A 15 -23.67 -14.04 -7.75
CA PHE A 15 -22.76 -13.67 -6.66
C PHE A 15 -21.92 -14.86 -6.18
N TRP A 16 -22.49 -16.08 -6.17
CA TRP A 16 -21.79 -17.32 -5.81
C TRP A 16 -20.91 -17.91 -6.92
N LEU A 17 -21.29 -17.76 -8.19
CA LEU A 17 -20.40 -18.11 -9.33
C LEU A 17 -19.12 -17.26 -9.34
N GLY A 18 -19.23 -15.98 -8.95
CA GLY A 18 -18.06 -15.12 -8.76
C GLY A 18 -17.20 -15.51 -7.55
N ALA A 19 -17.77 -16.11 -6.51
CA ALA A 19 -17.04 -16.52 -5.31
C ALA A 19 -16.19 -17.79 -5.55
N VAL A 20 -16.71 -18.76 -6.31
CA VAL A 20 -15.97 -20.00 -6.63
C VAL A 20 -14.86 -19.74 -7.66
N LEU A 21 -15.11 -18.93 -8.70
CA LEU A 21 -14.07 -18.44 -9.61
C LEU A 21 -13.03 -17.54 -8.93
N ARG A 22 -13.42 -16.86 -7.83
CA ARG A 22 -12.49 -16.16 -6.95
C ARG A 22 -11.70 -17.13 -6.09
N ALA A 23 -12.24 -18.24 -5.61
CA ALA A 23 -11.52 -19.17 -4.73
C ALA A 23 -10.34 -19.88 -5.43
N GLU A 24 -10.50 -20.29 -6.68
CA GLU A 24 -9.42 -20.88 -7.49
C GLU A 24 -8.36 -19.84 -7.90
N LYS A 25 -8.79 -18.63 -8.29
CA LYS A 25 -7.88 -17.49 -8.46
C LYS A 25 -7.24 -17.08 -7.15
N PHE A 26 -7.91 -17.16 -6.00
CA PHE A 26 -7.37 -16.83 -4.68
C PHE A 26 -6.32 -17.84 -4.26
N SER A 27 -6.50 -19.12 -4.58
CA SER A 27 -5.49 -20.16 -4.38
C SER A 27 -4.25 -19.92 -5.26
N GLN A 28 -4.44 -19.65 -6.56
CA GLN A 28 -3.34 -19.28 -7.47
C GLN A 28 -2.69 -17.92 -7.14
N LEU A 29 -3.46 -16.95 -6.67
CA LEU A 29 -2.97 -15.67 -6.15
C LEU A 29 -2.17 -15.90 -4.88
N ARG A 30 -2.60 -16.78 -3.97
CA ARG A 30 -1.88 -17.11 -2.72
C ARG A 30 -0.53 -17.77 -2.98
N THR A 31 -0.40 -18.53 -4.07
CA THR A 31 0.88 -19.10 -4.52
C THR A 31 1.75 -18.08 -5.26
N ARG A 32 1.14 -17.10 -5.94
CA ARG A 32 1.85 -15.99 -6.62
C ARG A 32 2.18 -14.80 -5.71
N TYR A 33 1.46 -14.64 -4.59
CA TYR A 33 1.86 -13.91 -3.39
C TYR A 33 2.98 -14.69 -2.71
N SER A 34 4.12 -14.82 -3.38
CA SER A 34 5.38 -14.81 -2.65
C SER A 34 5.42 -13.45 -1.97
N MET A 35 4.88 -13.38 -0.74
CA MET A 35 4.92 -12.20 0.11
C MET A 35 6.38 -11.75 0.16
N ASN A 36 6.74 -10.75 -0.63
CA ASN A 36 8.02 -10.08 -0.45
C ASN A 36 7.93 -9.55 0.98
N LYS A 37 8.64 -10.21 1.89
CA LYS A 37 8.61 -9.87 3.31
C LYS A 37 9.09 -8.44 3.41
N LEU A 38 8.16 -7.52 3.61
CA LEU A 38 8.46 -6.11 3.76
C LEU A 38 9.30 -5.94 5.01
N GLU A 39 10.55 -5.56 4.82
CA GLU A 39 11.43 -5.25 5.93
C GLU A 39 11.33 -3.77 6.30
N THR A 40 11.58 -3.47 7.57
CA THR A 40 11.61 -2.08 8.03
C THR A 40 12.98 -1.48 7.75
N LEU A 41 13.00 -0.31 7.10
CA LEU A 41 14.21 0.49 6.92
C LEU A 41 14.59 1.15 8.25
N LYS A 42 15.82 0.92 8.73
CA LYS A 42 16.27 1.36 10.07
C LYS A 42 17.40 2.39 10.06
N SER A 43 18.28 2.37 9.05
CA SER A 43 19.49 3.19 9.05
C SER A 43 19.23 4.64 8.64
N SER A 44 19.73 5.61 9.42
CA SER A 44 19.65 7.04 9.06
C SER A 44 20.28 7.33 7.70
N LYS A 45 21.36 6.63 7.32
CA LYS A 45 22.00 6.77 6.00
C LYS A 45 21.03 6.40 4.87
N ASP A 46 20.22 5.37 5.07
CA ASP A 46 19.21 4.94 4.10
C ASP A 46 18.12 6.01 3.92
N PHE A 47 17.66 6.62 5.02
CA PHE A 47 16.71 7.74 4.96
C PHE A 47 17.29 8.97 4.26
N GLN A 48 18.58 9.25 4.44
CA GLN A 48 19.25 10.34 3.73
C GLN A 48 19.34 10.04 2.23
N ARG A 49 19.74 8.81 1.86
CA ARG A 49 19.83 8.38 0.47
C ARG A 49 18.48 8.46 -0.26
N ALA A 50 17.39 8.10 0.43
CA ALA A 50 16.03 8.23 -0.11
C ALA A 50 15.66 9.68 -0.49
N LYS A 51 16.24 10.70 0.15
CA LYS A 51 15.96 12.11 -0.18
C LYS A 51 16.41 12.49 -1.59
N SER A 52 17.49 11.87 -2.07
CA SER A 52 18.05 12.09 -3.41
C SER A 52 17.50 11.10 -4.45
N GLY A 53 16.60 10.21 -4.05
CA GLY A 53 15.98 9.22 -4.93
C GLY A 53 14.79 9.75 -5.71
N LEU A 54 14.09 8.82 -6.37
CA LEU A 54 12.81 9.10 -7.01
C LEU A 54 11.77 9.46 -5.96
N PHE A 55 10.79 10.29 -6.34
CA PHE A 55 9.73 10.67 -5.42
C PHE A 55 8.39 10.88 -6.12
N PHE A 56 7.33 10.70 -5.34
CA PHE A 56 5.95 11.03 -5.71
C PHE A 56 5.26 11.79 -4.58
N ARG A 57 4.69 12.97 -4.89
CA ARG A 57 3.95 13.79 -3.94
C ARG A 57 2.45 13.53 -4.09
N SER A 58 1.82 12.99 -3.05
CA SER A 58 0.36 12.87 -2.97
C SER A 58 -0.23 13.94 -2.02
N LYS A 59 -1.56 13.99 -1.86
CA LYS A 59 -2.18 14.87 -0.86
C LYS A 59 -1.89 14.35 0.55
N SER A 60 -1.87 13.03 0.74
CA SER A 60 -1.73 12.41 2.05
C SER A 60 -0.30 12.14 2.50
N PHE A 61 0.63 11.91 1.57
CA PHE A 61 2.03 11.60 1.89
C PHE A 61 2.99 12.03 0.77
N LEU A 62 4.28 11.86 1.01
CA LEU A 62 5.34 11.88 0.01
C LEU A 62 6.00 10.50 0.04
N LEU A 63 6.04 9.82 -1.11
CA LEU A 63 6.78 8.58 -1.30
C LEU A 63 8.14 8.94 -1.88
N GLN A 64 9.21 8.48 -1.23
CA GLN A 64 10.57 8.49 -1.76
C GLN A 64 11.01 7.05 -2.01
N ALA A 65 11.80 6.83 -3.05
CA ALA A 65 12.26 5.50 -3.43
C ALA A 65 13.66 5.56 -4.03
N TYR A 66 14.47 4.55 -3.75
CA TYR A 66 15.76 4.39 -4.40
C TYR A 66 16.10 2.90 -4.55
N GLU A 67 16.90 2.59 -5.56
CA GLU A 67 17.42 1.26 -5.78
C GLU A 67 18.68 1.00 -4.92
N ASP A 68 18.68 -0.15 -4.26
CA ASP A 68 19.76 -0.74 -3.48
C ASP A 68 19.97 -2.18 -3.94
N LYS A 69 20.80 -2.35 -4.97
CA LYS A 69 21.13 -3.63 -5.60
C LYS A 69 21.72 -4.68 -4.65
N SER A 70 22.18 -4.27 -3.48
CA SER A 70 22.78 -5.16 -2.46
C SER A 70 21.74 -5.83 -1.54
N CYS A 71 20.50 -5.36 -1.55
CA CYS A 71 19.54 -5.62 -0.48
C CYS A 71 18.74 -6.92 -0.69
N ASN A 72 18.53 -7.37 -1.94
CA ASN A 72 17.65 -8.47 -2.40
C ASN A 72 16.27 -8.54 -1.71
N LYS A 73 15.81 -7.40 -1.21
CA LYS A 73 14.63 -7.27 -0.36
C LYS A 73 13.91 -5.98 -0.68
N VAL A 74 12.68 -5.88 -0.16
CA VAL A 74 11.88 -4.66 -0.21
C VAL A 74 11.85 -4.07 1.20
N LYS A 75 12.38 -2.86 1.38
CA LYS A 75 12.38 -2.18 2.68
C LYS A 75 11.49 -0.94 2.66
N VAL A 76 10.84 -0.66 3.79
CA VAL A 76 10.01 0.55 3.95
C VAL A 76 10.34 1.28 5.25
N GLY A 77 10.59 2.57 5.13
CA GLY A 77 10.72 3.53 6.24
C GLY A 77 9.48 4.42 6.35
N TYR A 78 9.20 4.91 7.56
CA TYR A 78 8.06 5.78 7.83
C TYR A 78 8.49 7.00 8.64
N THR A 79 8.18 8.19 8.14
CA THR A 79 8.50 9.45 8.80
C THR A 79 7.24 10.31 8.90
N VAL A 80 7.03 10.96 10.04
CA VAL A 80 5.98 11.97 10.22
C VAL A 80 6.60 13.12 11.00
N SER A 81 6.63 14.31 10.41
CA SER A 81 7.23 15.50 11.03
C SER A 81 6.43 15.95 12.26
N LYS A 82 7.12 16.64 13.18
CA LYS A 82 6.51 17.18 14.42
C LYS A 82 5.36 18.16 14.13
N GLN A 83 5.41 18.86 13.00
CA GLN A 83 4.35 19.79 12.56
C GLN A 83 2.99 19.10 12.30
N ASN A 84 2.97 17.78 12.10
CA ASN A 84 1.74 17.03 11.80
C ASN A 84 0.98 16.60 13.08
N GLY A 85 1.37 17.10 14.25
CA GLY A 85 0.64 16.94 15.51
C GLY A 85 1.44 16.23 16.61
N ASN A 86 0.75 15.94 17.72
CA ASN A 86 1.33 15.28 18.88
C ASN A 86 1.72 13.81 18.58
N ALA A 87 2.35 13.15 19.56
CA ALA A 87 2.79 11.76 19.42
C ALA A 87 1.66 10.80 19.01
N VAL A 88 0.45 10.98 19.57
CA VAL A 88 -0.72 10.14 19.27
C VAL A 88 -1.15 10.29 17.82
N VAL A 89 -1.29 11.53 17.34
CA VAL A 89 -1.65 11.83 15.94
C VAL A 89 -0.61 11.25 14.97
N ARG A 90 0.68 11.49 15.22
CA ARG A 90 1.76 10.94 14.38
C ARG A 90 1.77 9.41 14.37
N ASN A 91 1.49 8.78 15.50
CA ASN A 91 1.40 7.32 15.58
C ASN A 91 0.20 6.79 14.82
N LYS A 92 -0.96 7.46 14.88
CA LYS A 92 -2.15 7.09 14.10
C LYS A 92 -1.88 7.19 12.60
N ILE A 93 -1.23 8.28 12.14
CA ILE A 93 -0.78 8.43 10.74
C ILE A 93 0.16 7.27 10.34
N LYS A 94 1.21 6.99 11.12
CA LYS A 94 2.13 5.87 10.84
C LYS A 94 1.40 4.52 10.80
N ARG A 95 0.44 4.27 11.70
CA ARG A 95 -0.33 3.01 11.71
C ARG A 95 -1.14 2.87 10.44
N ARG A 96 -1.87 3.90 10.01
CA ARG A 96 -2.63 3.88 8.74
C ARG A 96 -1.72 3.60 7.55
N LEU A 97 -0.62 4.35 7.42
CA LEU A 97 0.31 4.20 6.30
C LEU A 97 1.01 2.84 6.27
N ARG A 98 1.27 2.21 7.43
CA ARG A 98 1.83 0.85 7.49
C ARG A 98 0.88 -0.20 6.91
N VAL A 99 -0.42 -0.08 7.16
CA VAL A 99 -1.40 -1.01 6.60
C VAL A 99 -1.45 -0.87 5.08
N ILE A 100 -1.53 0.37 4.59
CA ILE A 100 -1.50 0.67 3.15
C ILE A 100 -0.23 0.15 2.48
N ALA A 101 0.93 0.41 3.09
CA ALA A 101 2.21 -0.05 2.57
C ALA A 101 2.31 -1.58 2.57
N LYS A 102 1.78 -2.26 3.59
CA LYS A 102 1.73 -3.72 3.64
C LYS A 102 0.91 -4.28 2.47
N ASN A 103 -0.25 -3.70 2.19
CA ASN A 103 -1.12 -4.14 1.11
C ASN A 103 -0.50 -3.87 -0.26
N ILE A 104 -0.05 -2.63 -0.49
CA ILE A 104 0.35 -2.18 -1.84
C ILE A 104 1.82 -2.45 -2.12
N ILE A 105 2.74 -2.02 -1.24
CA ILE A 105 4.18 -2.25 -1.46
C ILE A 105 4.54 -3.73 -1.25
N GLY A 106 3.79 -4.45 -0.41
CA GLY A 106 3.99 -5.89 -0.23
C GLY A 106 3.69 -6.69 -1.48
N GLU A 107 2.73 -6.21 -2.29
CA GLU A 107 2.31 -6.85 -3.54
C GLU A 107 3.08 -6.33 -4.76
N TYR A 108 3.25 -5.00 -4.87
CA TYR A 108 3.79 -4.35 -6.06
C TYR A 108 5.20 -3.78 -5.88
N GLY A 109 5.79 -3.90 -4.69
CA GLY A 109 7.16 -3.46 -4.43
C GLY A 109 8.18 -4.30 -5.19
N ILE A 110 9.21 -3.64 -5.72
CA ILE A 110 10.28 -4.29 -6.49
C ILE A 110 11.44 -4.64 -5.55
N LYS A 111 11.99 -5.85 -5.68
CA LYS A 111 13.21 -6.24 -4.93
C LYS A 111 14.35 -5.28 -5.23
N ASN A 112 15.25 -5.10 -4.27
CA ASN A 112 16.33 -4.10 -4.34
C ASN A 112 15.82 -2.66 -4.32
N TRP A 113 14.57 -2.41 -3.89
CA TRP A 113 14.09 -1.04 -3.69
C TRP A 113 13.77 -0.77 -2.24
N ASN A 114 14.19 0.41 -1.80
CA ASN A 114 13.91 0.94 -0.48
C ASN A 114 12.97 2.14 -0.64
N TYR A 115 11.87 2.11 0.11
CA TYR A 115 10.84 3.13 0.10
C TYR A 115 10.82 3.90 1.41
N VAL A 116 10.58 5.21 1.37
CA VAL A 116 10.35 6.03 2.55
C VAL A 116 9.05 6.79 2.38
N ILE A 117 8.10 6.54 3.27
CA ILE A 117 6.79 7.21 3.29
C ILE A 117 6.82 8.32 4.33
N ILE A 118 6.69 9.56 3.85
CA ILE A 118 6.62 10.75 4.68
C ILE A 118 5.14 11.15 4.79
N GLY A 119 4.51 10.81 5.91
CA GLY A 119 3.10 11.07 6.15
C GLY A 119 2.80 12.54 6.43
N LYS A 120 1.79 13.10 5.77
CA LYS A 120 1.24 14.45 6.02
C LYS A 120 0.02 14.37 6.95
N LYS A 121 -0.41 15.52 7.48
CA LYS A 121 -1.61 15.61 8.34
C LYS A 121 -2.87 15.03 7.66
N ASN A 122 -3.02 15.20 6.34
CA ASN A 122 -4.15 14.67 5.57
C ASN A 122 -4.29 13.14 5.67
N SER A 123 -3.19 12.39 5.85
CA SER A 123 -3.21 10.93 6.06
C SER A 123 -4.08 10.49 7.25
N LEU A 124 -4.37 11.39 8.19
CA LEU A 124 -5.20 11.09 9.35
C LEU A 124 -6.68 10.97 8.99
N ILE A 125 -7.16 11.87 8.13
CA ILE A 125 -8.58 12.11 7.84
C ILE A 125 -9.01 11.58 6.47
N GLU A 126 -8.08 11.42 5.54
CA GLU A 126 -8.37 10.91 4.20
C GLU A 126 -9.04 9.53 4.27
N ASP A 127 -9.94 9.26 3.33
CA ASP A 127 -10.58 7.95 3.25
C ASP A 127 -9.54 6.86 3.00
N PHE A 128 -9.77 5.68 3.59
CA PHE A 128 -8.80 4.59 3.48
C PHE A 128 -8.63 4.12 2.03
N LYS A 129 -9.72 4.07 1.24
CA LYS A 129 -9.64 3.68 -0.18
C LYS A 129 -8.87 4.70 -1.01
N ASN A 130 -9.05 5.99 -0.69
CA ASN A 130 -8.28 7.06 -1.33
C ASN A 130 -6.78 6.93 -1.01
N LEU A 131 -6.42 6.57 0.23
CA LEU A 131 -5.01 6.30 0.57
C LEU A 131 -4.42 5.12 -0.22
N GLU A 132 -5.19 4.05 -0.43
CA GLU A 132 -4.76 2.92 -1.26
C GLU A 132 -4.57 3.34 -2.72
N PHE A 133 -5.52 4.12 -3.25
CA PHE A 133 -5.44 4.66 -4.60
C PHE A 133 -4.22 5.58 -4.80
N GLU A 134 -3.97 6.49 -3.86
CA GLU A 134 -2.79 7.35 -3.88
C GLU A 134 -1.49 6.52 -3.84
N MET A 135 -1.43 5.46 -3.02
CA MET A 135 -0.25 4.59 -2.94
C MET A 135 -0.03 3.78 -4.22
N ASN A 136 -1.09 3.23 -4.80
CA ASN A 136 -1.00 2.50 -6.06
C ASN A 136 -0.49 3.41 -7.20
N THR A 137 -1.05 4.63 -7.26
CA THR A 137 -0.59 5.66 -8.20
C THR A 137 0.88 6.01 -7.98
N ALA A 138 1.30 6.16 -6.73
CA ALA A 138 2.68 6.47 -6.38
C ALA A 138 3.65 5.36 -6.85
N ILE A 139 3.33 4.09 -6.59
CA ILE A 139 4.16 2.95 -7.00
C ILE A 139 4.26 2.87 -8.53
N LYS A 140 3.15 3.03 -9.24
CA LYS A 140 3.15 3.06 -10.71
C LYS A 140 4.03 4.19 -11.25
N LYS A 141 4.00 5.38 -10.64
CA LYS A 141 4.78 6.54 -11.08
C LYS A 141 6.26 6.46 -10.74
N ILE A 142 6.64 5.76 -9.67
CA ILE A 142 8.04 5.53 -9.32
C ILE A 142 8.70 4.55 -10.30
N HIS A 143 7.95 3.59 -10.84
CA HIS A 143 8.46 2.52 -11.71
C HIS A 143 7.96 2.61 -13.15
N SER A 144 7.35 3.72 -13.54
CA SER A 144 6.93 4.00 -14.93
C SER A 144 8.09 4.46 -15.79
#